data_AF-A0A086J5M8-F1
#
_entry.id   AF-A0A086J5M8-F1
#
_cell.length_a   1.000
_cell.length_b   1.000
_cell.length_c   1.000
_cell.angle_alpha   90.00
_cell.angle_beta   90.00
_cell.angle_gamma   90.00
#
_symmetry.space_group_name_H-M   'P 1'
#
loop_
_entity.id
_entity.type
_entity.pdbx_description
1 polymer ?
#
loop_
_entity_poly.entity_id
_entity_poly.type
_entity_poly.pdbx_seq_one_letter_code
_entity_poly.pdbx_strand_id
1 'polypeptide(L)'
;MPVSEERILFWSEIIEENEIQEGLDQTFLNDLEASISDNDAVLFALLIDSLPLLNCPVIAVDTLLSLMNDPSTMSLYSLKGLLLLYMEYNIDIDMIQLLYNMIDSRITNDNIDLLLLLTEDILNINNISISSINMCIKRLLYVYVRSDVSVLYRVLNVVSMIYNRYKLNTVKKGGKDYDINVKLTDRGIDLYLYELDLLKDNPILNVYVREIKQNKIVKISEKEVEDRVLLLMRE
;
A
#
# COMPACT_ATOMS: atom_id res chain seq x y z
N MET A 1 18.97 15.72 -25.33
CA MET A 1 17.57 15.25 -25.12
C MET A 1 16.96 16.15 -24.04
N PRO A 2 15.66 16.11 -23.72
CA PRO A 2 15.20 16.77 -22.48
C PRO A 2 15.94 16.17 -21.28
N VAL A 3 16.31 17.01 -20.31
CA VAL A 3 17.19 16.67 -19.18
C VAL A 3 16.68 15.46 -18.37
N SER A 4 15.36 15.24 -18.32
CA SER A 4 14.74 14.07 -17.66
C SER A 4 15.04 12.74 -18.37
N GLU A 5 15.07 12.69 -19.71
CA GLU A 5 15.37 11.45 -20.45
C GLU A 5 16.81 10.97 -20.23
N GLU A 6 17.76 11.90 -20.14
CA GLU A 6 19.17 11.58 -19.87
C GLU A 6 19.36 11.04 -18.45
N ARG A 7 18.65 11.59 -17.47
CA ARG A 7 18.65 11.10 -16.08
C ARG A 7 18.00 9.72 -15.95
N ILE A 8 16.85 9.51 -16.60
CA ILE A 8 16.16 8.21 -16.60
C ILE A 8 17.07 7.13 -17.18
N LEU A 9 17.73 7.41 -18.31
CA LEU A 9 18.66 6.46 -18.93
C LEU A 9 19.83 6.15 -17.99
N PHE A 10 20.45 7.17 -17.41
CA PHE A 10 21.56 7.02 -16.46
C PHE A 10 21.19 6.13 -15.26
N TRP A 11 20.07 6.40 -14.60
CA TRP A 11 19.65 5.59 -13.44
C TRP A 11 19.21 4.18 -13.83
N SER A 12 18.66 4.01 -15.03
CA SER A 12 18.34 2.67 -15.55
C SER A 12 19.61 1.83 -15.76
N GLU A 13 20.65 2.42 -16.35
CA GLU A 13 21.95 1.76 -16.55
C GLU A 13 22.60 1.37 -15.21
N ILE A 14 22.57 2.27 -14.21
CA ILE A 14 23.08 1.96 -12.86
C ILE A 14 22.35 0.77 -12.22
N ILE A 15 21.02 0.74 -12.33
CA ILE A 15 20.21 -0.36 -11.78
C ILE A 15 20.52 -1.68 -12.49
N GLU A 16 20.75 -1.64 -13.81
CA GLU A 16 21.13 -2.82 -14.59
C GLU A 16 22.51 -3.38 -14.20
N GLU A 17 23.47 -2.50 -13.88
CA GLU A 17 24.80 -2.91 -13.41
C GLU A 17 24.74 -3.59 -12.03
N ASN A 18 23.82 -3.16 -11.15
CA ASN A 18 23.53 -3.78 -9.85
C ASN A 18 24.77 -3.94 -8.95
N GLU A 19 25.70 -3.00 -9.04
CA GLU A 19 26.88 -2.90 -8.17
C GLU A 19 26.80 -1.61 -7.34
N ILE A 20 27.27 -1.66 -6.09
CA ILE A 20 27.39 -0.45 -5.26
C ILE A 20 28.43 0.46 -5.90
N GLN A 21 28.04 1.68 -6.26
CA GLN A 21 28.93 2.64 -6.92
C GLN A 21 29.31 3.79 -5.98
N GLU A 22 30.61 4.11 -5.95
CA GLU A 22 31.11 5.25 -5.19
C GLU A 22 30.72 6.59 -5.83
N GLY A 23 30.26 7.54 -5.01
CA GLY A 23 30.02 8.92 -5.43
C GLY A 23 28.63 9.20 -6.00
N LEU A 24 27.69 8.23 -5.95
CA LEU A 24 26.32 8.44 -6.41
C LEU A 24 25.48 9.31 -5.47
N ASP A 25 25.80 9.36 -4.17
CA ASP A 25 24.97 9.97 -3.13
C ASP A 25 24.54 11.42 -3.45
N GLN A 26 25.44 12.27 -3.96
CA GLN A 26 25.10 13.66 -4.28
C GLN A 26 24.30 13.78 -5.58
N THR A 27 24.62 12.96 -6.59
CA THR A 27 23.86 12.91 -7.85
C THR A 27 22.43 12.45 -7.58
N PHE A 28 22.29 11.43 -6.74
CA PHE A 28 21.01 10.93 -6.25
C PHE A 28 20.17 12.03 -5.62
N LEU A 29 20.72 12.77 -4.65
CA LEU A 29 19.97 13.84 -3.98
C LEU A 29 19.53 14.94 -4.95
N ASN A 30 20.42 15.36 -5.84
CA ASN A 30 20.12 16.39 -6.83
C ASN A 30 18.99 15.95 -7.78
N ASP A 31 19.03 14.70 -8.25
CA ASP A 31 18.02 14.15 -9.16
C ASP A 31 16.71 13.84 -8.43
N LEU A 32 16.77 13.46 -7.14
CA LEU A 32 15.59 13.30 -6.28
C LEU A 32 14.86 14.64 -6.12
N GLU A 33 15.55 15.71 -5.75
CA GLU A 33 14.98 17.05 -5.64
C GLU A 33 14.42 17.56 -6.98
N ALA A 34 15.13 17.28 -8.08
CA ALA A 34 14.68 17.65 -9.41
C ALA A 34 13.42 16.89 -9.81
N SER A 35 13.36 15.58 -9.57
CA SER A 35 12.18 14.77 -9.89
C SER A 35 10.94 15.25 -9.15
N ILE A 36 11.07 15.65 -7.88
CA ILE A 36 9.98 16.24 -7.08
C ILE A 36 9.55 17.57 -7.68
N SER A 37 10.51 18.44 -8.01
CA SER A 37 10.24 19.78 -8.57
C SER A 37 9.54 19.71 -9.92
N ASP A 38 9.94 18.75 -10.76
CA ASP A 38 9.40 18.54 -12.09
C ASP A 38 8.13 17.65 -12.10
N ASN A 39 7.74 17.13 -10.94
CA ASN A 39 6.66 16.13 -10.77
C ASN A 39 6.86 14.88 -11.67
N ASP A 40 8.10 14.44 -11.82
CA ASP A 40 8.50 13.29 -12.63
C ASP A 40 8.48 11.99 -11.82
N ALA A 41 7.33 11.31 -11.83
CA ALA A 41 7.13 10.06 -11.10
C ALA A 41 7.96 8.88 -11.64
N VAL A 42 8.38 8.91 -12.91
CA VAL A 42 9.16 7.81 -13.52
C VAL A 42 10.59 7.87 -13.01
N LEU A 43 11.22 9.05 -13.10
CA LEU A 43 12.55 9.27 -12.52
C LEU A 43 12.54 9.02 -11.02
N PHE A 44 11.51 9.51 -10.31
CA PHE A 44 11.37 9.29 -8.87
C PHE A 44 11.34 7.80 -8.53
N ALA A 45 10.57 6.98 -9.26
CA ALA A 45 10.48 5.55 -9.02
C ALA A 45 11.84 4.84 -9.21
N LEU A 46 12.59 5.19 -10.26
CA LEU A 46 13.93 4.65 -10.50
C LEU A 46 14.90 5.01 -9.37
N LEU A 47 14.86 6.25 -8.90
CA LEU A 47 15.66 6.68 -7.76
C LEU A 47 15.34 5.85 -6.50
N ILE A 48 14.06 5.61 -6.21
CA ILE A 48 13.71 4.73 -5.08
C ILE A 48 14.30 3.32 -5.26
N ASP A 49 14.27 2.77 -6.47
CA ASP A 49 14.82 1.45 -6.78
C ASP A 49 16.37 1.42 -6.73
N SER A 50 17.04 2.56 -6.91
CA SER A 50 18.49 2.67 -6.80
C SER A 50 19.01 2.86 -5.37
N LEU A 51 18.15 3.05 -4.37
CA LEU A 51 18.56 3.25 -2.97
C LEU A 51 19.58 2.20 -2.47
N PRO A 52 19.43 0.87 -2.75
CA PRO A 52 20.39 -0.14 -2.31
C PRO A 52 21.80 0.02 -2.88
N LEU A 53 21.95 0.74 -4.00
CA LEU A 53 23.20 0.92 -4.73
C LEU A 53 24.02 2.09 -4.18
N LEU A 54 23.44 2.90 -3.29
CA LEU A 54 24.10 4.03 -2.65
C LEU A 54 25.01 3.58 -1.51
N ASN A 55 26.07 4.36 -1.28
CA ASN A 55 26.93 4.16 -0.11
C ASN A 55 26.21 4.55 1.18
N CYS A 56 25.37 5.59 1.12
CA CYS A 56 24.61 6.07 2.26
C CYS A 56 23.12 6.27 1.90
N PRO A 57 22.30 5.21 1.85
CA PRO A 57 20.88 5.32 1.47
C PRO A 57 20.04 6.15 2.45
N VAL A 58 20.50 6.28 3.69
CA VAL A 58 19.84 7.04 4.78
C VAL A 58 19.67 8.52 4.44
N ILE A 59 20.48 9.07 3.52
CA ILE A 59 20.38 10.47 3.09
C ILE A 59 19.01 10.84 2.52
N ALA A 60 18.25 9.85 2.03
CA ALA A 60 16.94 10.07 1.42
C ALA A 60 15.80 10.24 2.43
N VAL A 61 15.97 9.80 3.69
CA VAL A 61 14.86 9.63 4.66
C VAL A 61 14.05 10.91 4.85
N ASP A 62 14.71 12.04 5.09
CA ASP A 62 14.03 13.32 5.36
C ASP A 62 13.20 13.77 4.15
N THR A 63 13.75 13.63 2.95
CA THR A 63 13.05 13.96 1.70
C THR A 63 11.84 13.06 1.51
N LEU A 64 11.98 11.73 1.68
CA LEU A 64 10.88 10.79 1.54
C LEU A 64 9.77 11.04 2.57
N LEU A 65 10.12 11.32 3.82
CA LEU A 65 9.14 11.65 4.87
C LEU A 65 8.38 12.94 4.57
N SER A 66 9.03 13.94 3.97
CA SER A 66 8.39 15.21 3.62
C SER A 66 7.23 15.05 2.62
N LEU A 67 7.31 14.04 1.75
CA LEU A 67 6.31 13.72 0.73
C LEU A 67 5.13 12.91 1.25
N MET A 68 5.19 12.40 2.49
CA MET A 68 4.14 11.53 3.06
C MET A 68 2.85 12.28 3.46
N ASN A 69 2.85 13.62 3.37
CA ASN A 69 1.72 14.46 3.77
C ASN A 69 0.56 14.47 2.77
N ASP A 70 0.82 14.17 1.49
CA ASP A 70 -0.22 14.17 0.45
C ASP A 70 -0.22 12.87 -0.36
N PRO A 71 -1.33 12.08 -0.32
CA PRO A 71 -1.50 10.87 -1.10
C PRO A 71 -1.39 11.16 -2.61
N SER A 72 -0.27 10.73 -3.18
CA SER A 72 0.13 10.90 -4.57
C SER A 72 0.93 9.68 -5.04
N THR A 73 1.19 9.59 -6.35
CA THR A 73 2.10 8.57 -6.88
C THR A 73 3.48 8.64 -6.22
N MET A 74 4.02 9.84 -6.03
CA MET A 74 5.32 10.05 -5.39
C MET A 74 5.32 9.64 -3.92
N SER A 75 4.24 9.90 -3.19
CA SER A 75 4.16 9.50 -1.78
C SER A 75 4.07 7.97 -1.63
N LEU A 76 3.49 7.25 -2.60
CA LEU A 76 3.52 5.79 -2.63
C LEU A 76 4.93 5.25 -2.89
N TYR A 77 5.65 5.82 -3.86
CA TYR A 77 7.05 5.47 -4.07
C TYR A 77 7.92 5.86 -2.88
N SER A 78 7.61 6.96 -2.19
CA SER A 78 8.28 7.35 -0.95
C SER A 78 8.03 6.32 0.15
N LEU A 79 6.80 5.84 0.30
CA LEU A 79 6.46 4.75 1.24
C LEU A 79 7.23 3.47 0.90
N LYS A 80 7.37 3.13 -0.39
CA LYS A 80 8.19 2.00 -0.85
C LYS A 80 9.66 2.17 -0.46
N GLY A 81 10.25 3.34 -0.69
CA GLY A 81 11.63 3.63 -0.31
C GLY A 81 11.84 3.58 1.21
N LEU A 82 10.93 4.17 1.98
CA LEU A 82 10.96 4.12 3.45
C LEU A 82 10.82 2.69 3.98
N LEU A 83 10.00 1.85 3.35
CA LEU A 83 9.90 0.44 3.68
C LEU A 83 11.21 -0.31 3.42
N LEU A 84 11.86 -0.05 2.28
CA LEU A 84 13.16 -0.64 1.96
C LEU A 84 14.20 -0.24 3.02
N LEU A 85 14.27 1.06 3.34
CA LEU A 85 15.18 1.59 4.36
C LEU A 85 14.90 1.00 5.75
N TYR A 86 13.64 0.83 6.11
CA TYR A 86 13.23 0.16 7.34
C TYR A 86 13.69 -1.30 7.38
N MET A 87 13.47 -2.06 6.30
CA MET A 87 13.70 -3.50 6.25
C MET A 87 15.18 -3.88 6.11
N GLU A 88 15.94 -3.15 5.29
CA GLU A 88 17.32 -3.51 4.96
C GLU A 88 18.34 -2.77 5.84
N TYR A 89 18.02 -1.54 6.25
CA TYR A 89 18.94 -0.65 6.96
C TYR A 89 18.54 -0.42 8.43
N ASN A 90 17.46 -1.05 8.90
CA ASN A 90 16.93 -0.94 10.27
C ASN A 90 16.70 0.52 10.72
N ILE A 91 16.28 1.38 9.80
CA ILE A 91 15.91 2.76 10.14
C ILE A 91 14.57 2.74 10.88
N ASP A 92 14.54 3.33 12.07
CA ASP A 92 13.33 3.38 12.90
C ASP A 92 12.31 4.37 12.32
N ILE A 93 11.31 3.82 11.63
CA ILE A 93 10.24 4.55 10.94
C ILE A 93 8.90 3.93 11.35
N ASP A 94 7.92 4.75 11.73
CA ASP A 94 6.56 4.28 12.06
C ASP A 94 5.78 3.91 10.78
N MET A 95 6.13 2.77 10.19
CA MET A 95 5.55 2.27 8.93
C MET A 95 4.03 2.07 9.02
N ILE A 96 3.50 1.77 10.20
CA ILE A 96 2.06 1.60 10.42
C ILE A 96 1.33 2.93 10.30
N GLN A 97 1.82 3.96 10.98
CA GLN A 97 1.20 5.29 10.91
C GLN A 97 1.29 5.86 9.50
N LEU A 98 2.42 5.66 8.81
CA LEU A 98 2.60 6.06 7.42
C LEU A 98 1.63 5.35 6.48
N LEU A 99 1.52 4.02 6.57
CA LEU A 99 0.54 3.25 5.78
C LEU A 99 -0.88 3.72 6.06
N TYR A 100 -1.26 3.87 7.33
CA TYR A 100 -2.59 4.29 7.71
C TYR A 100 -2.96 5.63 7.07
N ASN A 101 -2.05 6.59 7.07
CA ASN A 101 -2.29 7.89 6.43
C ASN A 101 -2.35 7.80 4.90
N MET A 102 -1.58 6.89 4.31
CA MET A 102 -1.53 6.68 2.84
C MET A 102 -2.79 6.04 2.27
N ILE A 103 -3.51 5.24 3.07
CA ILE A 103 -4.81 4.67 2.66
C ILE A 103 -5.83 5.80 2.56
N ASP A 104 -6.05 6.28 1.34
CA ASP A 104 -6.89 7.44 1.02
C ASP A 104 -7.61 7.24 -0.33
N SER A 105 -8.83 7.76 -0.43
CA SER A 105 -9.64 7.74 -1.66
C SER A 105 -9.02 8.51 -2.83
N ARG A 106 -8.06 9.39 -2.57
CA ARG A 106 -7.34 10.17 -3.59
C ARG A 106 -6.32 9.36 -4.38
N ILE A 107 -5.92 8.19 -3.89
CA ILE A 107 -5.06 7.28 -4.65
C ILE A 107 -5.83 6.77 -5.86
N THR A 108 -5.29 7.03 -7.05
CA THR A 108 -5.89 6.67 -8.32
C THR A 108 -5.91 5.15 -8.54
N ASN A 109 -6.81 4.69 -9.42
CA ASN A 109 -6.93 3.28 -9.76
C ASN A 109 -5.64 2.67 -10.33
N ASP A 110 -4.79 3.46 -11.00
CA ASP A 110 -3.52 2.99 -11.58
C ASP A 110 -2.46 2.73 -10.49
N ASN A 111 -2.62 3.37 -9.33
CA ASN A 111 -1.68 3.29 -8.21
C ASN A 111 -2.15 2.35 -7.10
N ILE A 112 -3.37 1.82 -7.21
CA ILE A 112 -3.95 1.01 -6.14
C ILE A 112 -3.22 -0.32 -5.95
N ASP A 113 -2.69 -0.91 -7.02
CA ASP A 113 -1.93 -2.15 -6.94
C ASP A 113 -0.65 -1.97 -6.12
N LEU A 114 0.04 -0.84 -6.31
CA LEU A 114 1.21 -0.48 -5.51
C LEU A 114 0.84 -0.26 -4.04
N LEU A 115 -0.24 0.48 -3.76
CA LEU A 115 -0.72 0.66 -2.39
C LEU A 115 -1.05 -0.69 -1.72
N LEU A 116 -1.73 -1.58 -2.45
CA LEU A 116 -2.15 -2.89 -1.95
C LEU A 116 -0.95 -3.80 -1.69
N LEU A 117 0.06 -3.78 -2.56
CA LEU A 117 1.33 -4.47 -2.36
C LEU A 117 2.04 -3.96 -1.09
N LEU A 118 2.20 -2.64 -0.97
CA LEU A 118 2.83 -2.02 0.21
C LEU A 118 2.03 -2.30 1.50
N THR A 119 0.70 -2.34 1.41
CA THR A 119 -0.17 -2.72 2.54
C THR A 119 0.12 -4.14 3.00
N GLU A 120 0.25 -5.07 2.06
CA GLU A 120 0.60 -6.46 2.37
C GLU A 120 1.98 -6.54 3.02
N ASP A 121 3.00 -5.95 2.40
CA ASP A 121 4.38 -6.00 2.90
C ASP A 121 4.52 -5.37 4.29
N ILE A 122 3.95 -4.18 4.49
CA ILE A 122 4.01 -3.49 5.78
C ILE A 122 3.29 -4.28 6.86
N LEU A 123 2.07 -4.78 6.60
CA LEU A 123 1.32 -5.55 7.59
C LEU A 123 1.87 -6.97 7.81
N ASN A 124 2.83 -7.39 6.99
CA ASN A 124 3.59 -8.63 7.14
C ASN A 124 4.87 -8.47 7.98
N ILE A 125 5.27 -7.24 8.34
CA ILE A 125 6.41 -6.99 9.23
C ILE A 125 6.16 -7.67 10.60
N ASN A 126 7.22 -8.24 11.17
CA ASN A 126 7.15 -8.91 12.47
C ASN A 126 6.80 -7.92 13.60
N ASN A 127 6.16 -8.42 14.66
CA ASN A 127 5.83 -7.66 15.88
C ASN A 127 4.80 -6.53 15.75
N ILE A 128 4.03 -6.48 14.67
CA ILE A 128 2.89 -5.56 14.58
C ILE A 128 1.75 -6.06 15.47
N SER A 129 1.13 -5.15 16.22
CA SER A 129 -0.04 -5.50 17.03
C SER A 129 -1.25 -5.86 16.15
N ILE A 130 -2.04 -6.86 16.58
CA ILE A 130 -3.31 -7.21 15.93
C ILE A 130 -4.25 -5.99 15.81
N SER A 131 -4.19 -5.09 16.79
CA SER A 131 -4.97 -3.86 16.81
C SER A 131 -4.62 -2.95 15.62
N SER A 132 -3.32 -2.73 15.40
CA SER A 132 -2.79 -1.93 14.29
C SER A 132 -3.15 -2.53 12.92
N ILE A 133 -3.03 -3.85 12.78
CA ILE A 133 -3.42 -4.56 11.55
C ILE A 133 -4.89 -4.34 11.26
N ASN A 134 -5.78 -4.56 12.24
CA ASN A 134 -7.21 -4.34 12.06
C ASN A 134 -7.54 -2.88 11.74
N MET A 135 -6.82 -1.93 12.33
CA MET A 135 -7.04 -0.50 12.06
C MET A 135 -6.76 -0.15 10.59
N CYS A 136 -5.64 -0.62 10.04
CA CYS A 136 -5.30 -0.42 8.63
C CYS A 136 -6.31 -1.14 7.70
N ILE A 137 -6.69 -2.38 8.01
CA ILE A 137 -7.66 -3.12 7.18
C ILE A 137 -9.04 -2.47 7.20
N LYS A 138 -9.51 -2.02 8.37
CA LYS A 138 -10.78 -1.28 8.46
C LYS A 138 -10.74 -0.02 7.64
N ARG A 139 -9.65 0.75 7.71
CA ARG A 139 -9.49 1.94 6.88
C ARG A 139 -9.48 1.60 5.40
N LEU A 140 -8.75 0.57 4.99
CA LEU A 140 -8.68 0.11 3.60
C LEU A 140 -10.08 -0.25 3.07
N LEU A 141 -10.82 -1.05 3.83
CA LEU A 141 -12.19 -1.40 3.48
C LEU A 141 -13.09 -0.16 3.47
N TYR A 142 -13.04 0.68 4.50
CA TYR A 142 -13.88 1.87 4.59
C TYR A 142 -13.70 2.81 3.40
N VAL A 143 -12.44 3.06 3.02
CA VAL A 143 -12.10 3.93 1.88
C VAL A 143 -12.58 3.33 0.56
N TYR A 144 -12.35 2.03 0.34
CA TYR A 144 -12.59 1.41 -0.97
C TYR A 144 -13.90 0.62 -1.09
N VAL A 145 -14.73 0.52 -0.04
CA VAL A 145 -16.00 -0.27 -0.05
C VAL A 145 -16.99 0.22 -1.12
N ARG A 146 -16.89 1.48 -1.53
CA ARG A 146 -17.73 2.09 -2.57
C ARG A 146 -17.06 2.17 -3.93
N SER A 147 -15.86 1.65 -4.09
CA SER A 147 -15.15 1.62 -5.36
C SER A 147 -15.77 0.61 -6.34
N ASP A 148 -15.37 0.71 -7.60
CA ASP A 148 -15.79 -0.23 -8.62
C ASP A 148 -15.36 -1.67 -8.29
N VAL A 149 -16.07 -2.64 -8.88
CA VAL A 149 -15.80 -4.07 -8.68
C VAL A 149 -14.34 -4.40 -9.00
N SER A 150 -13.75 -3.74 -10.02
CA SER A 150 -12.35 -3.89 -10.44
C SER A 150 -11.33 -3.51 -9.36
N VAL A 151 -11.69 -2.60 -8.44
CA VAL A 151 -10.86 -2.24 -7.28
C VAL A 151 -11.19 -3.14 -6.10
N LEU A 152 -12.48 -3.33 -5.83
CA LEU A 152 -12.97 -4.07 -4.68
C LEU A 152 -12.41 -5.50 -4.60
N TYR A 153 -12.35 -6.23 -5.71
CA TYR A 153 -11.85 -7.61 -5.65
C TYR A 153 -10.36 -7.67 -5.25
N ARG A 154 -9.55 -6.71 -5.69
CA ARG A 154 -8.12 -6.61 -5.35
C ARG A 154 -7.95 -6.29 -3.86
N VAL A 155 -8.74 -5.35 -3.35
CA VAL A 155 -8.80 -5.05 -1.91
C VAL A 155 -9.18 -6.29 -1.11
N LEU A 156 -10.22 -7.02 -1.52
CA LEU A 156 -10.68 -8.24 -0.84
C LEU A 156 -9.62 -9.36 -0.84
N ASN A 157 -8.81 -9.48 -1.89
CA ASN A 157 -7.69 -10.42 -1.90
C ASN A 157 -6.68 -10.12 -0.79
N VAL A 158 -6.21 -8.87 -0.69
CA VAL A 158 -5.27 -8.44 0.37
C VAL A 158 -5.87 -8.63 1.76
N VAL A 159 -7.12 -8.21 1.95
CA VAL A 159 -7.85 -8.38 3.21
C VAL A 159 -7.95 -9.85 3.58
N SER A 160 -8.32 -10.73 2.64
CA SER A 160 -8.44 -12.16 2.88
C SER A 160 -7.12 -12.78 3.31
N MET A 161 -6.02 -12.42 2.66
CA MET A 161 -4.69 -12.95 2.95
C MET A 161 -4.25 -12.57 4.36
N ILE A 162 -4.38 -11.29 4.72
CA ILE A 162 -4.00 -10.77 6.04
C ILE A 162 -4.89 -11.37 7.14
N TYR A 163 -6.21 -11.42 6.94
CA TYR A 163 -7.14 -11.97 7.93
C TYR A 163 -6.91 -13.46 8.18
N ASN A 164 -6.59 -14.22 7.13
CA ASN A 164 -6.28 -15.63 7.28
C ASN A 164 -4.95 -15.85 8.04
N ARG A 165 -3.90 -15.08 7.70
CA ARG A 165 -2.60 -15.14 8.37
C ARG A 165 -2.72 -14.93 9.88
N TYR A 166 -3.44 -13.89 10.29
CA TYR A 166 -3.56 -13.50 11.70
C TYR A 166 -4.79 -14.09 12.41
N LYS A 167 -5.60 -14.91 11.73
CA LYS A 167 -6.83 -15.57 12.26
C LYS A 167 -7.80 -14.59 12.95
N LEU A 168 -8.01 -13.44 12.33
CA LEU A 168 -8.66 -12.28 12.94
C LEU A 168 -10.19 -12.42 13.12
N ASN A 169 -10.88 -13.26 12.36
CA ASN A 169 -12.35 -13.40 12.51
C ASN A 169 -12.78 -14.31 13.67
N THR A 170 -11.95 -14.50 14.70
CA THR A 170 -12.32 -15.28 15.89
C THR A 170 -13.20 -14.50 16.89
N VAL A 171 -13.42 -13.20 16.65
CA VAL A 171 -14.12 -12.33 17.60
C VAL A 171 -15.59 -12.12 17.20
N LYS A 172 -16.49 -12.54 18.10
CA LYS A 172 -17.94 -12.38 17.97
C LYS A 172 -18.32 -10.90 18.06
N LYS A 173 -19.40 -10.50 17.36
CA LYS A 173 -20.03 -9.16 17.44
C LYS A 173 -20.04 -8.64 18.89
N GLY A 174 -19.20 -7.65 19.17
CA GLY A 174 -19.18 -6.92 20.43
C GLY A 174 -19.34 -5.45 20.11
N GLY A 175 -20.56 -4.93 20.24
CA GLY A 175 -20.90 -3.58 19.80
C GLY A 175 -20.08 -2.51 20.52
N LYS A 176 -19.24 -1.79 19.76
CA LYS A 176 -18.75 -0.46 20.11
C LYS A 176 -18.62 0.38 18.84
N ASP A 177 -18.95 1.66 18.96
CA ASP A 177 -18.90 2.64 17.88
C ASP A 177 -17.48 2.79 17.34
N TYR A 178 -17.34 2.74 16.01
CA TYR A 178 -16.08 2.99 15.31
C TYR A 178 -15.89 4.49 15.14
N ASP A 179 -14.80 5.04 15.69
CA ASP A 179 -14.37 6.42 15.46
C ASP A 179 -13.18 6.42 14.47
N ILE A 180 -13.25 7.29 13.46
CA ILE A 180 -12.25 7.40 12.39
C ILE A 180 -11.00 8.15 12.90
N ASN A 181 -11.11 8.87 14.02
CA ASN A 181 -10.03 9.65 14.63
C ASN A 181 -9.26 8.91 15.75
N VAL A 182 -9.36 7.58 15.80
CA VAL A 182 -8.74 6.79 16.88
C VAL A 182 -7.21 6.88 16.79
N LYS A 183 -6.58 7.32 17.89
CA LYS A 183 -5.13 7.22 18.06
C LYS A 183 -4.76 5.74 18.18
N LEU A 184 -3.63 5.33 17.59
CA LEU A 184 -3.11 3.96 17.60
C LEU A 184 -3.08 3.27 18.99
N THR A 185 -3.13 4.06 20.08
CA THR A 185 -3.06 3.63 21.48
C THR A 185 -4.40 3.22 22.12
N ASP A 186 -5.55 3.46 21.49
CA ASP A 186 -6.83 3.29 22.20
C ASP A 186 -7.32 1.83 22.18
N ARG A 187 -7.47 1.28 23.39
CA ARG A 187 -7.82 -0.12 23.73
C ARG A 187 -9.27 -0.51 23.40
N GLY A 188 -9.85 0.03 22.34
CA GLY A 188 -11.27 -0.04 22.01
C GLY A 188 -11.60 -0.45 20.58
N ILE A 189 -10.64 -0.96 19.80
CA ILE A 189 -10.90 -1.32 18.39
C ILE A 189 -11.86 -2.51 18.35
N ASP A 190 -13.11 -2.27 17.93
CA ASP A 190 -14.03 -3.34 17.53
C ASP A 190 -13.34 -4.15 16.42
N LEU A 191 -13.22 -5.46 16.59
CA LEU A 191 -12.55 -6.33 15.64
C LEU A 191 -13.48 -6.77 14.50
N TYR A 192 -14.76 -6.41 14.57
CA TYR A 192 -15.74 -6.70 13.53
C TYR A 192 -15.59 -5.78 12.31
N LEU A 193 -15.60 -6.37 11.12
CA LEU A 193 -15.59 -5.67 9.84
C LEU A 193 -17.01 -5.37 9.35
N TYR A 194 -17.57 -4.22 9.75
CA TYR A 194 -18.90 -3.78 9.29
C TYR A 194 -18.89 -3.40 7.80
N GLU A 195 -17.74 -2.98 7.29
CA GLU A 195 -17.54 -2.59 5.90
C GLU A 195 -17.81 -3.77 4.95
N LEU A 196 -17.49 -4.99 5.38
CA LEU A 196 -17.84 -6.20 4.63
C LEU A 196 -19.36 -6.45 4.57
N ASP A 197 -20.13 -6.01 5.57
CA ASP A 197 -21.59 -6.14 5.54
C ASP A 197 -22.23 -5.27 4.46
N LEU A 198 -21.59 -4.17 4.06
CA LEU A 198 -22.05 -3.32 2.97
C LEU A 198 -21.93 -4.02 1.60
N LEU A 199 -21.04 -5.01 1.48
CA LEU A 199 -20.79 -5.76 0.25
C LEU A 199 -21.59 -7.07 0.16
N LYS A 200 -22.41 -7.40 1.16
CA LYS A 200 -23.16 -8.66 1.22
C LYS A 200 -24.15 -8.83 0.06
N ASP A 201 -24.64 -7.72 -0.49
CA ASP A 201 -25.63 -7.68 -1.56
C ASP A 201 -24.95 -7.45 -2.94
N ASN A 202 -23.61 -7.39 -2.99
CA ASN A 202 -22.88 -7.28 -4.26
C ASN A 202 -23.06 -8.56 -5.09
N PRO A 203 -23.56 -8.48 -6.34
CA PRO A 203 -23.92 -9.66 -7.13
C PRO A 203 -22.73 -10.54 -7.52
N ILE A 204 -21.51 -9.99 -7.48
CA ILE A 204 -20.28 -10.69 -7.88
C ILE A 204 -19.50 -11.12 -6.64
N LEU A 205 -19.34 -10.22 -5.67
CA LEU A 205 -18.37 -10.37 -4.59
C LEU A 205 -18.94 -10.94 -3.28
N ASN A 206 -20.27 -11.07 -3.16
CA ASN A 206 -20.92 -11.50 -1.92
C ASN A 206 -20.46 -12.87 -1.38
N VAL A 207 -20.15 -13.82 -2.26
CA VAL A 207 -19.65 -15.14 -1.88
C VAL A 207 -18.31 -15.00 -1.18
N TYR A 208 -17.38 -14.22 -1.75
CA TYR A 208 -16.06 -14.00 -1.17
C TYR A 208 -16.12 -13.26 0.15
N VAL A 209 -16.98 -12.25 0.27
CA VAL A 209 -17.22 -11.55 1.52
C VAL A 209 -17.64 -12.52 2.62
N ARG A 210 -18.54 -13.46 2.31
CA ARG A 210 -18.96 -14.51 3.25
C ARG A 210 -17.80 -15.43 3.63
N GLU A 211 -16.97 -15.81 2.66
CA GLU A 211 -15.82 -16.69 2.86
C GLU A 211 -14.73 -16.04 3.73
N ILE A 212 -14.42 -14.77 3.48
CA ILE A 212 -13.50 -13.97 4.29
C ILE A 212 -13.97 -13.95 5.74
N LYS A 213 -15.27 -13.65 5.99
CA LYS A 213 -15.85 -13.66 7.34
C LYS A 213 -15.82 -15.04 8.01
N GLN A 214 -15.69 -16.12 7.24
CA GLN A 214 -15.53 -17.49 7.72
C GLN A 214 -14.06 -17.91 7.87
N ASN A 215 -13.10 -16.99 7.76
CA ASN A 215 -11.64 -17.25 7.75
C ASN A 215 -11.18 -18.17 6.60
N LYS A 216 -11.93 -18.27 5.52
CA LYS A 216 -11.46 -18.99 4.33
C LYS A 216 -10.50 -18.11 3.55
N ILE A 217 -9.47 -18.73 2.98
CA ILE A 217 -8.59 -18.04 2.03
C ILE A 217 -9.40 -17.85 0.75
N VAL A 218 -9.52 -16.60 0.34
CA VAL A 218 -10.10 -16.20 -0.93
C VAL A 218 -8.99 -15.75 -1.87
N LYS A 219 -9.08 -16.18 -3.13
CA LYS A 219 -8.28 -15.66 -4.23
C LYS A 219 -9.20 -15.40 -5.41
N ILE A 220 -9.51 -14.13 -5.65
CA ILE A 220 -10.36 -13.65 -6.73
C ILE A 220 -9.45 -13.28 -7.89
N SER A 221 -9.65 -13.92 -9.05
CA SER A 221 -8.93 -13.56 -10.27
C SER A 221 -9.69 -12.50 -11.06
N GLU A 222 -8.96 -11.64 -11.76
CA GLU A 222 -9.54 -10.63 -12.67
C GLU A 222 -10.47 -11.27 -13.69
N LYS A 223 -10.00 -12.35 -14.34
CA LYS A 223 -10.79 -13.14 -15.29
C LYS A 223 -12.13 -13.61 -14.72
N GLU A 224 -12.16 -14.09 -13.47
CA GLU A 224 -13.41 -14.52 -12.85
C GLU A 224 -14.38 -13.35 -12.63
N VAL A 225 -13.86 -12.18 -12.29
CA VAL A 225 -14.66 -10.96 -12.15
C VAL A 225 -15.21 -10.53 -13.50
N GLU A 226 -14.37 -10.47 -14.53
CA GLU A 226 -14.77 -10.10 -15.89
C GLU A 226 -15.84 -11.04 -16.45
N ASP A 227 -15.67 -12.35 -16.30
CA ASP A 227 -16.64 -13.37 -16.73
C ASP A 227 -18.00 -13.14 -16.05
N ARG A 228 -18.01 -12.82 -14.75
CA ARG A 228 -19.24 -12.54 -14.00
C ARG A 228 -19.89 -11.21 -14.38
N VAL A 229 -19.10 -10.16 -14.63
CA VAL A 229 -19.62 -8.87 -15.14
C VAL A 229 -20.30 -9.09 -16.48
N LEU A 230 -19.64 -9.82 -17.41
CA LEU A 230 -20.18 -10.12 -18.74
C LEU A 230 -21.49 -10.91 -18.68
N LEU A 231 -21.63 -11.83 -17.71
CA LEU A 231 -22.89 -12.56 -17.51
C LEU A 231 -24.02 -11.64 -17.08
N LEU A 232 -23.78 -10.73 -16.13
CA LEU A 232 -24.79 -9.79 -15.64
C LEU A 232 -25.20 -8.74 -16.68
N MET A 233 -24.32 -8.40 -17.64
CA MET A 233 -24.66 -7.49 -18.74
C MET A 233 -25.53 -8.13 -19.82
N ARG A 234 -25.68 -9.46 -19.81
CA ARG A 234 -26.49 -10.22 -20.77
C ARG A 234 -27.91 -10.53 -20.26
N GLU A 235 -28.18 -10.27 -18.99
CA GLU A 235 -29.47 -10.40 -18.32
C GLU A 235 -30.24 -9.07 -18.33
#